data_AF-A0A0A8X788-F1
#
_entry.id   AF-A0A0A8X788-F1
#
_cell.length_a   1.000
_cell.length_b   1.000
_cell.length_c   1.000
_cell.angle_alpha   90.00
_cell.angle_beta   90.00
_cell.angle_gamma   90.00
#
_symmetry.space_group_name_H-M   'P 1'
#
loop_
_entity.id
_entity.type
_entity.pdbx_description
1 polymer ?
#
loop_
_entity_poly.entity_id
_entity_poly.type
_entity_poly.pdbx_seq_one_letter_code
_entity_poly.pdbx_strand_id
1 'polypeptide(L)'
;MDKGILVISFIGMTIAILYFIYHLFISKKTAGLEQEIEEKMKARPIANVIRYLIFLSINSFLANRFFDIGWLLWISFFSAVALWILLVDHQFNFSYLISSIIILLIYLGAGVPNHQQSFLNHISDHTEYNCFSIECVKVSQVVIEDELKTEIETYSIQGYSFDWYFLFAKGALFLKDEQGNMEEFTGVNIGGLWLLEK
;
A
#
# COMPACT_ATOMS: atom_id res chain seq x y z
N MET A 1 -12.46 0.07 -11.63
CA MET A 1 -13.01 0.33 -10.28
C MET A 1 -14.43 0.84 -10.43
N ASP A 2 -15.39 0.25 -9.72
CA ASP A 2 -16.80 0.67 -9.79
C ASP A 2 -16.97 2.09 -9.22
N LYS A 3 -17.73 2.95 -9.91
CA LYS A 3 -17.99 4.34 -9.48
C LYS A 3 -18.64 4.37 -8.09
N GLY A 4 -19.46 3.38 -7.76
CA GLY A 4 -20.10 3.27 -6.44
C GLY A 4 -19.09 3.09 -5.31
N ILE A 5 -18.08 2.22 -5.50
CA ILE A 5 -17.03 1.96 -4.51
C ILE A 5 -16.20 3.22 -4.27
N LEU A 6 -15.86 3.95 -5.33
CA LEU A 6 -15.08 5.18 -5.23
C LEU A 6 -15.83 6.27 -4.42
N VAL A 7 -17.13 6.45 -4.64
CA VAL A 7 -17.94 7.41 -3.86
C VAL A 7 -17.99 7.04 -2.38
N ILE A 8 -18.15 5.75 -2.06
CA ILE A 8 -18.14 5.26 -0.68
C ILE A 8 -16.78 5.53 -0.01
N SER A 9 -15.67 5.29 -0.72
CA SER A 9 -14.32 5.60 -0.22
C SER A 9 -14.14 7.08 0.11
N PHE A 10 -14.63 8.00 -0.74
CA PHE A 10 -14.57 9.44 -0.47
C PHE A 10 -15.41 9.86 0.74
N ILE A 11 -16.62 9.34 0.88
CA ILE A 11 -17.48 9.63 2.03
C ILE A 11 -16.83 9.11 3.31
N GLY A 12 -16.34 7.87 3.31
CA GLY A 12 -15.64 7.27 4.44
C GLY A 12 -14.42 8.07 4.87
N MET A 13 -13.59 8.49 3.91
CA MET A 13 -12.42 9.33 4.18
C MET A 13 -12.80 10.69 4.75
N THR A 14 -13.84 11.34 4.21
CA THR A 14 -14.32 12.64 4.70
C THR A 14 -14.78 12.55 6.15
N ILE A 15 -15.56 11.50 6.48
CA ILE A 15 -16.02 11.25 7.85
C ILE A 15 -14.82 11.00 8.78
N ALA A 16 -13.84 10.22 8.35
CA ALA A 16 -12.64 9.95 9.14
C ALA A 16 -11.86 11.24 9.44
N ILE A 17 -11.60 12.08 8.43
CA ILE A 17 -10.92 13.36 8.61
C ILE A 17 -11.67 14.24 9.61
N LEU A 18 -12.98 14.42 9.42
CA LEU A 18 -13.80 15.25 10.31
C LEU A 18 -13.81 14.71 11.74
N TYR A 19 -13.91 13.40 11.90
CA TYR A 19 -13.85 12.73 13.20
C TYR A 19 -12.51 13.00 13.91
N PHE A 20 -11.38 12.84 13.21
CA PHE A 20 -10.06 13.08 13.79
C PHE A 20 -9.80 14.55 14.06
N ILE A 21 -10.27 15.46 13.20
CA ILE A 21 -10.20 16.90 13.46
C ILE A 21 -10.95 17.22 14.76
N TYR A 22 -12.18 16.74 14.89
CA TYR A 22 -12.98 16.97 16.08
C TYR A 22 -12.31 16.39 17.33
N HIS A 23 -11.86 15.14 17.29
CA HIS A 23 -11.28 14.50 18.47
C HIS A 23 -9.92 15.07 18.88
N LEU A 24 -9.03 15.36 17.93
CA LEU A 24 -7.66 15.78 18.24
C LEU A 24 -7.55 17.28 18.52
N PHE A 25 -8.37 18.12 17.88
CA PHE A 25 -8.19 19.58 17.94
C PHE A 25 -9.36 20.32 18.60
N ILE A 26 -10.58 19.75 18.65
CA ILE A 26 -11.78 20.46 19.16
C ILE A 26 -12.26 19.88 20.50
N SER A 27 -12.21 18.56 20.65
CA SER A 27 -12.77 17.86 21.80
C SER A 27 -11.99 18.17 23.08
N LYS A 28 -12.68 18.66 24.11
CA LYS A 28 -12.08 18.93 25.42
C LYS A 28 -11.60 17.67 26.15
N LYS A 29 -11.96 16.46 25.68
CA LYS A 29 -11.50 15.19 26.26
C LYS A 29 -10.01 14.93 26.04
N THR A 30 -9.39 15.52 25.01
CA THR A 30 -7.93 15.40 24.76
C THR A 30 -7.10 16.38 25.58
N ALA A 31 -7.71 17.15 26.48
CA ALA A 31 -7.00 18.00 27.45
C ALA A 31 -6.12 17.16 28.40
N GLY A 32 -6.51 15.93 28.74
CA GLY A 32 -5.70 15.04 29.57
C GLY A 32 -4.39 14.60 28.91
N LEU A 33 -4.40 14.41 27.58
CA LEU A 33 -3.18 14.14 26.81
C LEU A 33 -2.25 15.37 26.77
N GLU A 34 -2.83 16.57 26.68
CA GLU A 34 -2.07 17.83 26.73
C GLU A 34 -1.40 18.01 28.09
N GLN A 35 -2.13 17.73 29.17
CA GLN A 35 -1.62 17.81 30.54
C GLN A 35 -0.52 16.78 30.82
N GLU A 36 -0.67 15.53 30.37
CA GLU A 36 0.37 14.49 30.52
C GLU A 36 1.64 14.82 29.71
N ILE A 37 1.48 15.35 28.49
CA ILE A 37 2.62 15.76 27.64
C ILE A 37 3.30 17.01 28.22
N GLU A 38 2.53 17.99 28.70
CA GLU A 38 3.05 19.21 29.31
C GLU A 38 3.79 18.92 30.62
N GLU A 39 3.28 18.00 31.44
CA GLU A 39 3.96 17.55 32.66
C GLU A 39 5.26 16.78 32.36
N LYS A 40 5.27 15.89 31.36
CA LYS A 40 6.45 15.09 30.99
C LYS A 40 7.51 15.89 30.23
N MET A 41 7.11 16.74 29.30
CA MET A 41 8.03 17.39 28.36
C MET A 41 8.23 18.89 28.61
N LYS A 42 7.48 19.49 29.55
CA LYS A 42 7.57 20.92 29.93
C LYS A 42 7.48 21.91 28.75
N ALA A 43 6.86 21.51 27.64
CA ALA A 43 6.80 22.34 26.43
C ALA A 43 5.51 22.10 25.64
N ARG A 44 4.59 23.07 25.74
CA ARG A 44 3.31 23.14 25.01
C ARG A 44 3.40 22.97 23.48
N PRO A 45 4.45 23.42 22.76
CA PRO A 45 4.56 23.19 21.32
C PRO A 45 4.60 21.70 20.93
N ILE A 46 5.10 20.83 21.81
CA ILE A 46 5.26 19.41 21.52
C ILE A 46 3.91 18.67 21.48
N ALA A 47 2.95 19.10 22.31
CA ALA A 47 1.60 18.52 22.30
C ALA A 47 0.89 18.71 20.95
N ASN A 48 1.07 19.87 20.31
CA ASN A 48 0.51 20.13 18.98
C ASN A 48 1.20 19.31 17.89
N VAL A 49 2.52 19.11 17.98
CA VAL A 49 3.26 18.21 17.08
C VAL A 49 2.74 16.78 17.19
N ILE A 50 2.52 16.28 18.42
CA ILE A 50 1.99 14.94 18.66
C ILE A 50 0.58 14.79 18.06
N ARG A 51 -0.32 15.75 18.29
CA ARG A 51 -1.66 15.75 17.67
C ARG A 51 -1.58 15.70 16.14
N TYR A 52 -0.68 16.48 15.55
CA TYR A 52 -0.49 16.52 14.11
C TYR A 52 0.07 15.21 13.56
N LEU A 53 1.04 14.59 14.23
CA LEU A 53 1.59 13.30 13.82
C LEU A 53 0.56 12.16 13.98
N ILE A 54 -0.30 12.18 15.00
CA ILE A 54 -1.41 11.21 15.13
C ILE A 54 -2.39 11.39 13.97
N PHE A 55 -2.74 12.64 13.66
CA PHE A 55 -3.61 12.98 12.54
C PHE A 55 -3.03 12.47 11.20
N LEU A 56 -1.77 12.77 10.92
CA LEU A 56 -1.09 12.33 9.70
C LEU A 56 -0.98 10.81 9.62
N SER A 57 -0.59 10.15 10.72
CA SER A 57 -0.47 8.70 10.78
C SER A 57 -1.77 8.02 10.39
N ILE A 58 -2.86 8.31 11.11
CA ILE A 58 -4.11 7.59 10.90
C ILE A 58 -4.75 7.94 9.55
N ASN A 59 -4.78 9.22 9.16
CA ASN A 59 -5.42 9.60 7.90
C ASN A 59 -4.64 9.11 6.68
N SER A 60 -3.31 9.10 6.72
CA SER A 60 -2.52 8.58 5.59
C SER A 60 -2.66 7.06 5.47
N PHE A 61 -2.74 6.34 6.59
CA PHE A 61 -3.05 4.91 6.60
C PHE A 61 -4.43 4.61 5.98
N LEU A 62 -5.46 5.33 6.42
CA LEU A 62 -6.82 5.16 5.90
C LEU A 62 -6.91 5.52 4.42
N ALA A 63 -6.24 6.60 3.99
CA ALA A 63 -6.21 7.00 2.60
C ALA A 63 -5.50 5.94 1.72
N ASN A 64 -4.40 5.36 2.18
CA ASN A 64 -3.81 4.20 1.51
C ASN A 64 -4.84 3.06 1.39
N ARG A 65 -5.58 2.77 2.45
CA ARG A 65 -6.56 1.66 2.43
C ARG A 65 -7.77 1.92 1.51
N PHE A 66 -8.23 3.16 1.41
CA PHE A 66 -9.40 3.52 0.60
C PHE A 66 -9.09 3.74 -0.88
N PHE A 67 -7.86 4.17 -1.20
CA PHE A 67 -7.49 4.62 -2.54
C PHE A 67 -6.30 3.86 -3.15
N ASP A 68 -5.70 2.92 -2.42
CA ASP A 68 -4.52 2.13 -2.84
C ASP A 68 -3.32 3.00 -3.23
N ILE A 69 -3.13 4.11 -2.50
CA ILE A 69 -2.07 5.10 -2.76
C ILE A 69 -0.87 4.79 -1.85
N GLY A 70 0.05 3.97 -2.35
CA GLY A 70 1.18 3.44 -1.57
C GLY A 70 2.07 4.49 -0.87
N TRP A 71 2.28 5.68 -1.45
CA TRP A 71 3.10 6.72 -0.81
C TRP A 71 2.50 7.26 0.50
N LEU A 72 1.19 7.17 0.67
CA LEU A 72 0.52 7.56 1.92
C LEU A 72 0.83 6.59 3.07
N LEU A 73 1.09 5.32 2.76
CA LEU A 73 1.53 4.36 3.78
C LEU A 73 2.88 4.75 4.39
N TRP A 74 3.79 5.30 3.57
CA TRP A 74 5.09 5.81 4.04
C TRP A 74 4.94 7.03 4.95
N ILE A 75 4.04 7.97 4.63
CA ILE A 75 3.74 9.11 5.51
C ILE A 75 3.21 8.62 6.85
N SER A 76 2.33 7.62 6.82
CA SER A 76 1.82 7.00 8.04
C SER A 76 2.93 6.39 8.88
N PHE A 77 3.80 5.60 8.25
CA PHE A 77 4.94 4.95 8.89
C PHE A 77 5.86 5.96 9.57
N PHE A 78 6.34 6.98 8.83
CA PHE A 78 7.26 7.97 9.40
C PHE A 78 6.60 8.79 10.51
N SER A 79 5.30 9.08 10.40
CA SER A 79 4.55 9.76 11.46
C SER A 79 4.45 8.90 12.73
N ALA A 80 4.20 7.61 12.58
CA ALA A 80 4.17 6.66 13.71
C ALA A 80 5.56 6.48 14.36
N VAL A 81 6.63 6.42 13.56
CA VAL A 81 8.01 6.37 14.08
C VAL A 81 8.35 7.66 14.84
N ALA A 82 8.00 8.83 14.29
CA ALA A 82 8.22 10.11 14.97
C ALA A 82 7.43 10.20 16.29
N LEU A 83 6.18 9.73 16.32
CA LEU A 83 5.39 9.62 17.56
C LEU A 83 6.05 8.71 18.58
N TRP A 84 6.53 7.55 18.14
CA TRP A 84 7.21 6.60 19.01
C TRP A 84 8.47 7.22 19.62
N ILE A 85 9.28 7.93 18.82
CA ILE A 85 10.46 8.67 19.32
C ILE A 85 10.06 9.74 20.35
N LEU A 86 8.98 10.50 20.10
CA LEU A 86 8.56 11.58 20.98
C LEU A 86 7.93 11.10 22.29
N LEU A 87 7.20 9.99 22.28
CA LEU A 87 6.42 9.51 23.42
C LEU A 87 7.15 8.51 24.30
N VAL A 88 8.19 7.85 23.78
CA VAL A 88 8.93 6.82 24.53
C VAL A 88 10.11 7.46 25.24
N ASP A 89 10.11 7.39 26.57
CA ASP A 89 11.34 7.57 27.35
C ASP A 89 12.34 6.50 26.93
N HIS A 90 13.45 6.91 26.31
CA HIS A 90 14.47 6.03 25.73
C HIS A 90 15.33 5.34 26.81
N GLN A 91 14.71 4.56 27.68
CA GLN A 91 15.39 3.51 28.43
C GLN A 91 15.27 2.22 27.61
N PHE A 92 16.41 1.70 27.15
CA PHE A 92 16.45 0.51 26.31
C PHE A 92 15.80 -0.67 27.06
N ASN A 93 14.61 -1.06 26.62
CA ASN A 93 13.83 -2.15 27.23
C ASN A 93 13.28 -3.05 26.11
N PHE A 94 13.28 -4.36 26.35
CA PHE A 94 12.80 -5.38 25.42
C PHE A 94 11.36 -5.11 24.93
N SER A 95 10.51 -4.52 25.78
CA SER A 95 9.15 -4.13 25.40
C SER A 95 9.10 -3.13 24.24
N TYR A 96 10.01 -2.16 24.19
CA TYR A 96 10.07 -1.17 23.12
C TYR A 96 10.56 -1.76 21.80
N LEU A 97 11.50 -2.72 21.87
CA LEU A 97 11.95 -3.47 20.70
C LEU A 97 10.83 -4.35 20.14
N ILE A 98 10.03 -5.00 20.98
CA ILE A 98 8.84 -5.72 20.52
C ILE A 98 7.85 -4.76 19.86
N SER A 99 7.58 -3.61 20.47
CA SER A 99 6.64 -2.62 19.94
C SER A 99 7.06 -2.09 18.57
N SER A 100 8.36 -1.80 18.37
CA SER A 100 8.85 -1.33 17.08
C SER A 100 8.78 -2.41 16.00
N ILE A 101 9.07 -3.68 16.34
CA ILE A 101 8.89 -4.82 15.43
C ILE A 101 7.41 -4.98 15.04
N ILE A 102 6.48 -4.89 15.99
CA ILE A 102 5.04 -4.99 15.70
C ILE A 102 4.59 -3.87 14.76
N ILE A 103 5.00 -2.62 15.04
CA ILE A 103 4.70 -1.48 14.17
C ILE A 103 5.21 -1.77 12.76
N LEU A 104 6.48 -2.18 12.63
CA LEU A 104 7.07 -2.51 11.34
C LEU A 104 6.30 -3.62 10.59
N LEU A 105 5.92 -4.70 11.27
CA LEU A 105 5.17 -5.80 10.66
C LEU A 105 3.79 -5.38 10.19
N ILE A 106 3.10 -4.51 10.93
CA ILE A 106 1.80 -3.96 10.51
C ILE A 106 1.97 -3.16 9.21
N TYR A 107 2.99 -2.32 9.11
CA TYR A 107 3.22 -1.51 7.91
C TYR A 107 3.67 -2.35 6.72
N LEU A 108 4.55 -3.34 6.93
CA LEU A 108 4.94 -4.27 5.88
C LEU A 108 3.72 -5.05 5.37
N GLY A 109 2.89 -5.58 6.28
CA GLY A 109 1.69 -6.33 5.89
C GLY A 109 0.63 -5.46 5.21
N ALA A 110 0.47 -4.20 5.63
CA ALA A 110 -0.43 -3.25 4.98
C ALA A 110 0.03 -2.83 3.58
N GLY A 111 1.33 -2.96 3.28
CA GLY A 111 1.88 -2.74 1.94
C GLY A 111 1.65 -3.92 1.00
N VAL A 112 1.34 -5.11 1.52
CA VAL A 112 1.12 -6.31 0.69
C VAL A 112 -0.27 -6.24 0.06
N PRO A 113 -0.38 -6.32 -1.28
CA PRO A 113 -1.66 -6.31 -1.96
C PRO A 113 -2.48 -7.52 -1.53
N ASN A 114 -3.79 -7.32 -1.33
CA ASN A 114 -4.72 -8.38 -0.92
C ASN A 114 -5.65 -8.81 -2.07
N HIS A 115 -5.31 -8.45 -3.30
CA HIS A 115 -6.09 -8.78 -4.49
C HIS A 115 -5.18 -9.08 -5.69
N GLN A 116 -5.65 -10.00 -6.53
CA GLN A 116 -4.95 -10.46 -7.73
C GLN A 116 -4.63 -9.34 -8.73
N GLN A 117 -5.49 -8.33 -8.86
CA GLN A 117 -5.30 -7.24 -9.82
C GLN A 117 -3.95 -6.53 -9.66
N SER A 118 -3.38 -6.52 -8.44
CA SER A 118 -2.06 -5.94 -8.20
C SER A 118 -0.96 -6.68 -8.96
N PHE A 119 -1.04 -8.01 -9.04
CA PHE A 119 -0.07 -8.82 -9.77
C PHE A 119 -0.20 -8.61 -11.29
N LEU A 120 -1.42 -8.57 -11.82
CA LEU A 120 -1.67 -8.27 -13.24
C LEU A 120 -1.17 -6.88 -13.64
N ASN A 121 -1.42 -5.88 -12.79
CA ASN A 121 -0.91 -4.52 -12.99
C ASN A 121 0.62 -4.52 -12.95
N HIS A 122 1.24 -5.25 -12.02
CA HIS A 122 2.69 -5.34 -11.95
C HIS A 122 3.30 -5.92 -13.23
N ILE A 123 2.73 -7.01 -13.76
CA ILE A 123 3.14 -7.57 -15.06
C ILE A 123 2.97 -6.51 -16.16
N SER A 124 1.83 -5.81 -16.18
CA SER A 124 1.56 -4.77 -17.17
C SER A 124 2.51 -3.58 -17.15
N ASP A 125 2.94 -3.17 -15.95
CA ASP A 125 3.80 -2.01 -15.77
C ASP A 125 5.31 -2.34 -15.97
N HIS A 126 5.71 -3.60 -15.78
CA HIS A 126 7.13 -4.01 -15.72
C HIS A 126 7.54 -5.01 -16.80
N THR A 127 6.61 -5.47 -17.64
CA THR A 127 6.88 -6.35 -18.77
C THR A 127 6.32 -5.76 -20.06
N GLU A 128 6.53 -6.44 -21.18
CA GLU A 128 6.01 -6.06 -22.51
C GLU A 128 4.53 -6.44 -22.72
N TYR A 129 3.90 -7.09 -21.75
CA TYR A 129 2.53 -7.59 -21.81
C TYR A 129 1.58 -6.57 -21.18
N ASN A 130 0.57 -6.12 -21.89
CA ASN A 130 -0.55 -5.37 -21.31
C ASN A 130 -1.71 -6.32 -21.02
N CYS A 131 -1.99 -6.57 -19.74
CA CYS A 131 -3.01 -7.52 -19.32
C CYS A 131 -4.36 -6.86 -19.04
N PHE A 132 -5.40 -7.37 -19.71
CA PHE A 132 -6.81 -7.09 -19.48
C PHE A 132 -7.46 -8.25 -18.69
N SER A 133 -8.77 -8.16 -18.44
CA SER A 133 -9.47 -9.11 -17.56
C SER A 133 -9.45 -10.57 -18.04
N ILE A 134 -9.27 -10.83 -19.34
CA ILE A 134 -9.33 -12.18 -19.94
C ILE A 134 -8.15 -12.48 -20.88
N GLU A 135 -7.42 -11.47 -21.30
CA GLU A 135 -6.39 -11.56 -22.33
C GLU A 135 -5.24 -10.61 -21.99
N CYS A 136 -4.02 -10.99 -22.35
CA CYS A 136 -2.85 -10.12 -22.30
C CYS A 136 -2.34 -9.92 -23.73
N VAL A 137 -1.87 -8.71 -24.02
CA VAL A 137 -1.39 -8.34 -25.35
C VAL A 137 0.06 -7.94 -25.26
N LYS A 138 0.92 -8.58 -26.04
CA LYS A 138 2.31 -8.21 -26.20
C LYS A 138 2.44 -7.37 -27.47
N VAL A 139 2.99 -6.17 -27.33
CA VAL A 139 3.19 -5.24 -28.43
C VAL A 139 4.68 -5.13 -28.72
N SER A 140 5.11 -5.72 -29.83
CA SER A 140 6.51 -5.71 -30.26
C SER A 140 6.69 -4.83 -31.50
N GLN A 141 7.89 -4.29 -31.66
CA GLN A 141 8.29 -3.56 -32.87
C GLN A 141 9.16 -4.48 -33.72
N VAL A 142 8.72 -4.75 -34.94
CA VAL A 142 9.44 -5.62 -35.88
C VAL A 142 9.75 -4.82 -37.14
N VAL A 143 10.99 -4.93 -37.61
CA VAL A 143 11.40 -4.32 -38.89
C VAL A 143 11.19 -5.35 -39.99
N ILE A 144 10.26 -5.06 -40.90
CA ILE A 144 9.97 -5.91 -42.06
C ILE A 144 10.16 -5.03 -43.29
N GLU A 145 11.09 -5.41 -44.17
CA GLU A 145 11.37 -4.71 -45.43
C GLU A 145 11.76 -3.23 -45.24
N ASP A 146 12.64 -2.93 -44.27
CA ASP A 146 13.08 -1.56 -43.90
C ASP A 146 11.95 -0.64 -43.39
N GLU A 147 10.75 -1.15 -43.16
CA GLU A 147 9.65 -0.45 -42.50
C GLU A 147 9.43 -0.95 -41.07
N LEU A 148 9.24 0.00 -40.16
CA LEU A 148 8.97 -0.26 -38.74
C LEU A 148 7.48 -0.62 -38.61
N LYS A 149 7.19 -1.89 -38.31
CA LYS A 149 5.82 -2.39 -38.14
C LYS A 149 5.57 -2.78 -36.69
N THR A 150 4.33 -2.61 -36.24
CA THR A 150 3.88 -3.06 -34.93
C THR A 150 3.27 -4.44 -35.06
N GLU A 151 3.78 -5.40 -34.31
CA GLU A 151 3.20 -6.73 -34.19
C GLU A 151 2.48 -6.84 -32.84
N ILE A 152 1.30 -7.44 -32.86
CA ILE A 152 0.40 -7.55 -31.72
C ILE A 152 0.14 -9.04 -31.52
N GLU A 153 0.71 -9.61 -30.47
CA GLU A 153 0.50 -11.00 -30.09
C GLU A 153 -0.53 -11.05 -28.95
N THR A 154 -1.60 -11.82 -29.13
CA THR A 154 -2.67 -11.95 -28.13
C THR A 154 -2.51 -13.27 -27.39
N TYR A 155 -2.51 -13.19 -26.06
CA TYR A 155 -2.39 -14.31 -25.16
C TYR A 155 -3.67 -14.45 -24.33
N SER A 156 -4.26 -15.65 -24.34
CA SER A 156 -5.44 -15.96 -23.53
C SER A 156 -5.04 -16.35 -22.11
N ILE A 157 -5.70 -15.78 -21.10
CA ILE A 157 -5.46 -16.14 -19.69
C ILE A 157 -6.14 -17.49 -19.41
N GLN A 158 -5.33 -18.54 -19.18
CA GLN A 158 -5.84 -19.88 -18.87
C GLN A 158 -6.11 -20.08 -17.38
N GLY A 159 -5.39 -19.35 -16.54
CA GLY A 159 -5.53 -19.47 -15.11
C GLY A 159 -4.71 -18.44 -14.37
N TYR A 160 -5.07 -18.27 -13.10
CA TYR A 160 -4.36 -17.43 -12.16
C TYR A 160 -4.31 -18.11 -10.80
N SER A 161 -3.22 -17.88 -10.06
CA SER A 161 -3.15 -18.18 -8.63
C SER A 161 -2.80 -16.91 -7.88
N PHE A 162 -3.47 -16.68 -6.75
CA PHE A 162 -3.14 -15.57 -5.87
C PHE A 162 -3.33 -15.97 -4.43
N ASP A 163 -2.23 -16.05 -3.69
CA ASP A 163 -2.22 -16.43 -2.29
C ASP A 163 -1.66 -15.28 -1.44
N TRP A 164 -2.43 -14.83 -0.46
CA TRP A 164 -2.03 -13.76 0.45
C TRP A 164 -1.72 -14.31 1.85
N TYR A 165 -0.53 -13.98 2.36
CA TYR A 165 0.01 -14.49 3.63
C TYR A 165 0.39 -13.37 4.61
N PHE A 166 -0.37 -12.27 4.58
CA PHE A 166 -0.17 -11.07 5.41
C PHE A 166 1.14 -10.30 5.13
N LEU A 167 2.31 -10.91 5.35
CA LEU A 167 3.63 -10.29 5.12
C LEU A 167 4.16 -10.47 3.70
N PHE A 168 3.55 -11.37 2.95
CA PHE A 168 3.87 -11.58 1.55
C PHE A 168 2.64 -12.04 0.77
N ALA A 169 2.68 -11.90 -0.55
CA ALA A 169 1.71 -12.51 -1.46
C ALA A 169 2.44 -13.32 -2.52
N LYS A 170 1.79 -14.32 -3.09
CA LYS A 170 2.26 -15.04 -4.27
C LYS A 170 1.27 -14.84 -5.39
N GLY A 171 1.78 -14.58 -6.59
CA GLY A 171 1.01 -14.47 -7.81
C GLY A 171 1.53 -15.47 -8.84
N ALA A 172 0.62 -16.10 -9.57
CA ALA A 172 0.93 -16.86 -10.77
C ALA A 172 -0.07 -16.50 -11.87
N LEU A 173 0.42 -16.34 -13.10
CA LEU A 173 -0.36 -16.08 -14.29
C LEU A 173 0.04 -17.06 -15.39
N PHE A 174 -0.95 -17.76 -15.94
CA PHE A 174 -0.75 -18.71 -17.02
C PHE A 174 -1.38 -18.16 -18.30
N LEU A 175 -0.54 -17.88 -19.28
CA LEU A 175 -0.89 -17.35 -20.58
C LEU A 175 -0.75 -18.43 -21.65
N LYS A 176 -1.64 -18.40 -22.64
CA LYS A 176 -1.59 -19.29 -23.80
C LYS A 176 -1.65 -18.49 -25.10
N ASP A 177 -0.66 -18.68 -25.96
CA ASP A 177 -0.61 -18.07 -27.29
C ASP A 177 -1.59 -18.74 -28.28
N GLU A 178 -1.69 -18.20 -29.49
CA GLU A 178 -2.54 -18.76 -30.56
C GLU A 178 -2.03 -20.12 -31.06
N GLN A 179 -0.72 -20.40 -30.93
CA GLN A 179 -0.07 -21.65 -31.31
C GLN A 179 -0.24 -22.76 -30.26
N GLY A 180 -0.78 -22.42 -29.09
CA GLY A 180 -1.01 -23.32 -27.97
C GLY A 180 0.17 -23.48 -27.01
N ASN A 181 1.24 -22.68 -27.14
CA ASN A 181 2.32 -22.62 -26.17
C ASN A 181 1.86 -21.88 -24.90
N MET A 182 2.38 -22.34 -23.77
CA MET A 182 2.05 -21.80 -22.45
C MET A 182 3.21 -20.96 -21.95
N GLU A 183 2.92 -19.73 -21.51
CA GLU A 183 3.84 -18.88 -20.77
C GLU A 183 3.36 -18.75 -19.33
N GLU A 184 4.29 -18.82 -18.38
CA GLU A 184 4.00 -18.72 -16.95
C GLU A 184 4.78 -17.55 -16.36
N PHE A 185 4.07 -16.71 -15.61
CA PHE A 185 4.66 -15.68 -14.78
C PHE A 185 4.37 -15.99 -13.32
N THR A 186 5.40 -16.24 -12.53
CA THR A 186 5.30 -16.36 -11.07
C THR A 186 6.00 -15.20 -10.40
N GLY A 187 5.51 -14.80 -9.24
CA GLY A 187 6.15 -13.76 -8.45
C GLY A 187 5.72 -13.76 -6.99
N VAL A 188 6.55 -13.14 -6.17
CA VAL A 188 6.32 -12.97 -4.75
C VAL A 188 6.31 -11.49 -4.42
N ASN A 189 5.27 -11.01 -3.76
CA ASN A 189 5.23 -9.67 -3.18
C ASN A 189 5.74 -9.72 -1.75
N ILE A 190 6.76 -8.92 -1.41
CA ILE A 190 7.25 -8.76 -0.04
C ILE A 190 7.18 -7.28 0.32
N GLY A 191 6.37 -6.93 1.33
CA GLY A 191 6.26 -5.56 1.82
C GLY A 191 5.81 -4.54 0.76
N GLY A 192 5.04 -4.98 -0.25
CA GLY A 192 4.56 -4.15 -1.35
C GLY A 192 5.41 -4.20 -2.62
N LEU A 193 6.55 -4.88 -2.61
CA LEU A 193 7.41 -5.03 -3.78
C LEU A 193 7.23 -6.41 -4.41
N TRP A 194 6.83 -6.44 -5.68
CA TRP A 194 6.77 -7.66 -6.48
C TRP A 194 8.16 -8.04 -7.01
N LEU A 195 8.53 -9.30 -6.81
CA LEU A 195 9.73 -9.94 -7.33
C LEU A 195 9.27 -11.06 -8.26
N LEU A 196 9.55 -10.92 -9.55
CA LEU A 196 9.25 -11.96 -10.54
C LEU A 196 10.29 -13.08 -10.43
N GLU A 197 9.82 -14.32 -10.40
CA GLU A 197 10.66 -15.50 -10.57
C GLU A 197 10.85 -15.71 -12.07
N LYS A 198 12.11 -15.85 -12.50
CA LYS A 198 12.48 -16.10 -13.91
C LYS A 198 12.50 -17.59 -14.20
#